data_AF-A0A0D2N8Z6-F1
#
_entry.id   AF-A0A0D2N8Z6-F1
#
_cell.length_a   1.000
_cell.length_b   1.000
_cell.length_c   1.000
_cell.angle_alpha   90.00
_cell.angle_beta   90.00
_cell.angle_gamma   90.00
#
_symmetry.space_group_name_H-M   'P 1'
#
loop_
_entity.id
_entity.type
_entity.pdbx_description
1 polymer ?
#
loop_
_entity_poly.entity_id
_entity_poly.type
_entity_poly.pdbx_seq_one_letter_code
_entity_poly.pdbx_strand_id
1 'polypeptide(L)'
;MMGGEGFRTASAAAGVAPDKAASFNDVVREFMKGLLEMSVEFGRGCRDVVRQSLVTEDSFLVRNFGNDSYIGRKIKVPKDNVLRRLRLFNEYLVPEDKDPLHAWSVILSVFLLALAVLSLSIEYDTAIPVAKNVYIHPPSADRIILPDGRYMAYREQGVPADRARFSIIIPHSFLSSRLSGIPGLKASLLEEFGVRLLTYDLPGFGYSTGSVHAWAALRYIPDRLAGAAMFAPMVNPYDSLMNRGERYGIWEKWTRKRKFMYFLARRFPKFLSYFYRQSFLSGKHGQIDQWLALTLGRRDRALIEDPIYEEFWQRDVEESIRQGNAKAFVEEAVLQVSNWGFSLADLKLQKKQTGKGILNLIKFFLSGSEEEYTGFLGPIHIWQGMDDKVVPPSMTDFVHRVLPSAAVHKLPYEGHFTYLYFCDECHRQIFTTLFGTPQGPLPVNNTIEVEQTPLDDIQVQEDASTQDDFRTD
;
A
#
# COMPACT_ATOMS: atom_id res chain seq x y z
N MET A 1 77.69 35.81 26.46
CA MET A 1 77.23 37.18 26.78
C MET A 1 76.17 37.53 25.75
N MET A 2 74.88 37.45 26.13
CA MET A 2 73.95 38.59 26.33
C MET A 2 73.78 39.42 25.04
N GLY A 3 72.60 39.75 24.49
CA GLY A 3 71.15 39.70 24.78
C GLY A 3 70.52 40.39 23.54
N GLY A 4 69.35 40.05 23.01
CA GLY A 4 68.03 40.20 23.63
C GLY A 4 67.49 41.63 23.48
N GLU A 5 66.84 41.98 22.36
CA GLU A 5 65.87 43.09 22.30
C GLU A 5 64.69 42.73 21.38
N GLY A 6 63.55 42.43 22.01
CA GLY A 6 62.25 42.33 21.37
C GLY A 6 61.49 43.65 21.51
N PHE A 7 60.94 44.11 20.41
CA PHE A 7 60.11 45.32 20.34
C PHE A 7 58.68 45.02 20.81
N ARG A 8 58.17 45.86 21.72
CA ARG A 8 56.82 45.86 22.26
C ARG A 8 55.80 46.34 21.22
N THR A 9 54.62 45.72 21.19
CA THR A 9 53.35 46.47 21.19
C THR A 9 52.28 45.63 21.91
N ALA A 10 51.63 46.26 22.89
CA ALA A 10 50.46 45.74 23.57
C ALA A 10 49.21 46.35 22.93
N SER A 11 48.18 45.54 22.73
CA SER A 11 46.79 46.01 22.70
C SER A 11 45.92 44.93 23.31
N ALA A 12 45.31 45.26 24.44
CA ALA A 12 44.35 44.44 25.15
C ALA A 12 43.02 44.41 24.38
N ALA A 13 42.48 43.22 24.17
CA ALA A 13 41.05 42.99 23.98
C ALA A 13 40.68 41.74 24.79
N ALA A 14 39.82 41.93 25.79
CA ALA A 14 39.30 40.85 26.63
C ALA A 14 38.51 39.86 25.76
N GLY A 15 39.05 38.65 25.59
CA GLY A 15 38.36 37.56 24.92
C GLY A 15 37.30 36.97 25.83
N VAL A 16 36.03 37.13 25.45
CA VAL A 16 34.92 36.30 25.94
C VAL A 16 35.17 34.87 25.44
N ALA A 17 35.16 33.90 26.35
CA ALA A 17 35.29 32.48 26.01
C ALA A 17 34.13 32.05 25.08
N PRO A 18 34.38 31.19 24.07
CA PRO A 18 33.29 30.70 23.23
C PRO A 18 32.40 29.80 24.07
N ASP A 19 31.10 30.14 24.15
CA ASP A 19 30.09 29.30 24.76
C ASP A 19 30.16 27.89 24.14
N LYS A 20 30.27 26.87 24.99
CA LYS A 20 30.15 25.47 24.58
C LYS A 20 28.79 25.30 23.93
N ALA A 21 28.77 25.07 22.62
CA ALA A 21 27.58 24.59 21.93
C ALA A 21 27.06 23.35 22.67
N ALA A 22 25.81 23.41 23.14
CA ALA A 22 25.18 22.34 23.91
C ALA A 22 25.20 21.03 23.10
N SER A 23 25.61 19.94 23.73
CA SER A 23 25.57 18.62 23.12
C SER A 23 24.13 18.23 22.79
N PHE A 24 23.90 17.48 21.71
CA PHE A 24 22.58 16.92 21.39
C PHE A 24 21.96 16.17 22.59
N ASN A 25 22.79 15.49 23.38
CA ASN A 25 22.36 14.82 24.60
C ASN A 25 21.91 15.78 25.71
N ASP A 26 22.43 17.01 25.74
CA ASP A 26 21.99 18.05 26.67
C ASP A 26 20.66 18.64 26.22
N VAL A 27 20.47 18.84 24.91
CA VAL A 27 19.18 19.27 24.34
C VAL A 27 18.09 18.23 24.58
N VAL A 28 18.38 16.94 24.37
CA VAL A 28 17.44 15.85 24.66
C VAL A 28 17.14 15.77 26.15
N ARG A 29 18.13 15.98 27.01
CA ARG A 29 17.95 15.98 28.47
C ARG A 29 17.04 17.11 28.92
N GLU A 30 17.29 18.33 28.48
CA GLU A 30 16.46 19.49 28.82
C GLU A 30 15.05 19.39 28.22
N PHE A 31 14.91 18.84 27.01
CA PHE A 31 13.60 18.55 26.43
C PHE A 31 12.82 17.50 27.23
N MET A 32 13.46 16.39 27.61
CA MET A 32 12.84 15.35 28.43
C MET A 32 12.45 15.88 29.81
N LYS A 33 13.26 16.78 30.38
CA LYS A 33 12.96 17.45 31.65
C LYS A 33 11.73 18.35 31.52
N GLY A 34 11.66 19.18 30.46
CA GLY A 34 10.48 19.99 30.17
C GLY A 34 9.22 19.15 29.88
N LEU A 35 9.36 18.04 29.15
CA LEU A 35 8.26 17.11 28.88
C LEU A 35 7.73 16.46 30.18
N LEU A 36 8.64 16.09 31.10
CA LEU A 36 8.29 15.51 32.39
C LEU A 36 7.54 16.53 33.25
N GLU A 37 8.04 17.76 33.32
CA GLU A 37 7.42 18.88 34.03
C GLU A 37 6.01 19.17 33.46
N MET A 38 5.88 19.26 32.14
CA MET A 38 4.59 19.51 31.48
C MET A 38 3.61 18.34 31.64
N SER A 39 4.08 17.10 31.68
CA SER A 39 3.24 15.92 31.93
C SER A 39 2.71 15.88 33.37
N VAL A 40 3.51 16.34 34.33
CA VAL A 40 3.09 16.52 35.73
C VAL A 40 2.02 17.61 35.83
N GLU A 41 2.22 18.76 35.18
CA GLU A 41 1.21 19.83 35.15
C GLU A 41 -0.09 19.41 34.43
N PHE A 42 0.02 18.63 33.36
CA PHE A 42 -1.16 18.05 32.68
C PHE A 42 -1.94 17.10 33.60
N GLY A 43 -1.24 16.21 34.31
CA GLY A 43 -1.84 15.32 35.29
C GLY A 43 -2.58 16.08 36.40
N ARG A 44 -2.03 17.23 36.84
CA ARG A 44 -2.68 18.15 37.78
C ARG A 44 -3.94 18.78 37.19
N GLY A 45 -3.85 19.34 35.98
CA GLY A 45 -5.00 19.98 35.31
C GLY A 45 -6.18 19.04 35.07
N CYS A 46 -5.92 17.77 34.70
CA CYS A 46 -6.98 16.75 34.56
C CYS A 46 -7.67 16.43 35.89
N ARG A 47 -6.91 16.41 36.99
CA ARG A 47 -7.42 16.14 38.33
C ARG A 47 -8.33 17.27 38.83
N ASP A 48 -7.98 18.52 38.52
CA ASP A 48 -8.73 19.70 38.95
C ASP A 48 -10.09 19.81 38.28
N VAL A 49 -10.16 19.51 36.97
CA VAL A 49 -11.41 19.45 36.19
C VAL A 49 -12.36 18.41 36.79
N VAL A 50 -11.84 17.24 37.18
CA VAL A 50 -12.63 16.14 37.77
C VAL A 50 -13.14 16.50 39.16
N ARG A 51 -12.33 17.19 39.98
CA ARG A 51 -12.69 17.60 41.35
C ARG A 51 -13.77 18.69 41.36
N GLN A 52 -13.66 19.69 40.48
CA GLN A 52 -14.65 20.77 40.35
C GLN A 52 -15.99 20.29 39.76
N SER A 53 -15.95 19.25 38.93
CA SER A 53 -17.13 18.75 38.21
C SER A 53 -17.96 17.74 39.01
N LEU A 54 -17.40 17.08 40.05
CA LEU A 54 -18.00 15.89 40.65
C LEU A 54 -18.11 15.88 42.18
N VAL A 55 -17.49 16.82 42.91
CA VAL A 55 -17.30 16.67 44.38
C VAL A 55 -17.87 17.82 45.23
N THR A 56 -18.22 18.97 44.66
CA THR A 56 -18.86 20.07 45.43
C THR A 56 -20.36 20.15 45.15
N GLU A 57 -21.16 20.28 46.22
CA GLU A 57 -22.64 20.36 46.17
C GLU A 57 -23.16 21.56 45.35
N ASP A 58 -22.31 22.57 45.13
CA ASP A 58 -22.61 23.76 44.32
C ASP A 58 -22.11 23.72 42.86
N SER A 59 -21.61 22.58 42.38
CA SER A 59 -21.06 22.45 41.02
C SER A 59 -22.13 22.58 39.91
N PHE A 60 -21.75 23.16 38.76
CA PHE A 60 -22.64 23.38 37.60
C PHE A 60 -23.34 22.08 37.12
N LEU A 61 -22.67 20.94 37.24
CA LEU A 61 -23.22 19.63 36.90
C LEU A 61 -24.24 19.11 37.90
N VAL A 62 -24.05 19.33 39.21
CA VAL A 62 -25.06 19.00 40.23
C VAL A 62 -26.27 19.92 40.11
N ARG A 63 -26.04 21.20 39.83
CA ARG A 63 -27.11 22.21 39.68
C ARG A 63 -27.95 22.03 38.42
N ASN A 64 -27.33 21.62 37.30
CA ASN A 64 -28.04 21.39 36.04
C ASN A 64 -28.46 19.95 35.80
N PHE A 65 -27.76 18.93 36.33
CA PHE A 65 -28.02 17.50 36.03
C PHE A 65 -28.13 16.59 37.27
N GLY A 66 -28.19 17.16 38.49
CA GLY A 66 -28.43 16.41 39.73
C GLY A 66 -29.88 15.92 39.86
N ASN A 67 -30.13 15.00 40.80
CA ASN A 67 -31.44 14.35 40.99
C ASN A 67 -32.59 15.34 41.24
N ASP A 68 -32.30 16.51 41.82
CA ASP A 68 -33.30 17.54 42.12
C ASP A 68 -33.43 18.62 41.02
N SER A 69 -32.55 18.61 40.01
CA SER A 69 -32.57 19.58 38.90
C SER A 69 -33.65 19.28 37.86
N TYR A 70 -34.04 20.31 37.10
CA TYR A 70 -35.07 20.21 36.06
C TYR A 70 -34.67 19.26 34.91
N ILE A 71 -33.38 19.19 34.55
CA ILE A 71 -32.88 18.34 33.45
C ILE A 71 -32.62 16.91 33.95
N GLY A 72 -32.17 16.73 35.20
CA GLY A 72 -31.93 15.42 35.82
C GLY A 72 -33.21 14.58 35.95
N ARG A 73 -34.36 15.21 36.21
CA ARG A 73 -35.67 14.53 36.18
C ARG A 73 -36.09 14.07 34.78
N LYS A 74 -35.56 14.69 33.72
CA LYS A 74 -35.96 14.44 32.33
C LYS A 74 -35.07 13.41 31.62
N ILE A 75 -33.85 13.18 32.11
CA ILE A 75 -32.87 12.29 31.47
C ILE A 75 -32.37 11.26 32.50
N LYS A 76 -32.94 10.04 32.47
CA LYS A 76 -32.38 8.88 33.20
C LYS A 76 -31.06 8.47 32.56
N VAL A 77 -29.94 9.02 33.04
CA VAL A 77 -28.60 8.56 32.68
C VAL A 77 -28.20 7.41 33.61
N PRO A 78 -27.88 6.21 33.10
CA PRO A 78 -27.38 5.11 33.94
C PRO A 78 -25.98 5.44 34.45
N LYS A 79 -25.82 5.50 35.78
CA LYS A 79 -24.51 5.51 36.45
C LYS A 79 -24.05 4.06 36.58
N ASP A 80 -22.84 3.78 36.10
CA ASP A 80 -21.82 2.93 36.76
C ASP A 80 -21.00 2.08 35.78
N ASN A 81 -19.75 2.51 35.55
CA ASN A 81 -18.57 1.62 35.56
C ASN A 81 -17.25 2.34 35.24
N VAL A 82 -17.31 3.55 34.67
CA VAL A 82 -16.09 4.29 34.28
C VAL A 82 -15.48 5.06 35.45
N LEU A 83 -16.30 5.60 36.36
CA LEU A 83 -15.84 6.47 37.47
C LEU A 83 -15.09 5.73 38.60
N ARG A 84 -15.25 4.41 38.75
CA ARG A 84 -14.62 3.68 39.86
C ARG A 84 -13.12 3.40 39.61
N ARG A 85 -12.69 3.33 38.34
CA ARG A 85 -11.29 3.07 37.96
C ARG A 85 -10.36 4.30 38.11
N LEU A 86 -10.93 5.50 38.25
CA LEU A 86 -10.16 6.74 38.33
C LEU A 86 -9.85 7.18 39.78
N ARG A 87 -10.32 6.44 40.80
CA ARG A 87 -10.13 6.76 42.23
C ARG A 87 -8.73 6.49 42.78
N LEU A 88 -7.86 5.79 42.04
CA LEU A 88 -6.56 5.32 42.56
C LEU A 88 -5.48 6.40 42.69
N PHE A 89 -5.69 7.60 42.14
CA PHE A 89 -4.66 8.66 42.12
C PHE A 89 -4.85 9.74 43.19
N ASN A 90 -5.64 9.46 44.23
CA ASN A 90 -6.18 10.50 45.11
C ASN A 90 -5.31 10.89 46.32
N GLU A 91 -4.08 10.38 46.46
CA GLU A 91 -3.39 10.43 47.75
C GLU A 91 -2.39 11.57 47.99
N TYR A 92 -2.05 12.42 47.02
CA TYR A 92 -1.08 13.49 47.28
C TYR A 92 -1.57 14.87 46.83
N LEU A 93 -2.03 15.66 47.82
CA LEU A 93 -1.79 17.11 48.07
C LEU A 93 -2.12 18.10 46.93
N VAL A 94 -2.22 19.43 47.07
CA VAL A 94 -2.64 20.49 48.03
C VAL A 94 -2.94 21.69 47.08
N PRO A 95 -3.79 22.66 47.46
CA PRO A 95 -4.55 23.49 46.53
C PRO A 95 -3.88 24.83 46.24
N GLU A 96 -3.79 25.24 44.97
CA GLU A 96 -3.84 26.66 44.57
C GLU A 96 -3.93 26.78 43.04
N ASP A 97 -5.11 27.19 42.58
CA ASP A 97 -5.38 28.09 41.43
C ASP A 97 -4.95 27.72 39.99
N LYS A 98 -5.93 27.41 39.10
CA LYS A 98 -6.45 28.27 38.00
C LYS A 98 -7.01 27.52 36.75
N ASP A 99 -8.16 28.04 36.29
CA ASP A 99 -8.92 27.92 35.03
C ASP A 99 -8.75 26.69 34.08
N PRO A 100 -9.79 25.83 33.92
CA PRO A 100 -9.75 24.62 33.09
C PRO A 100 -9.60 24.84 31.57
N LEU A 101 -9.95 26.01 31.01
CA LEU A 101 -9.75 26.27 29.58
C LEU A 101 -8.27 26.44 29.23
N HIS A 102 -7.50 27.01 30.15
CA HIS A 102 -6.06 27.15 29.99
C HIS A 102 -5.37 25.78 29.97
N ALA A 103 -5.75 24.89 30.89
CA ALA A 103 -5.22 23.53 30.95
C ALA A 103 -5.41 22.78 29.62
N TRP A 104 -6.63 22.70 29.07
CA TRP A 104 -6.89 22.03 27.79
C TRP A 104 -6.16 22.65 26.60
N SER A 105 -5.99 23.98 26.57
CA SER A 105 -5.20 24.66 25.53
C SER A 105 -3.71 24.33 25.61
N VAL A 106 -3.14 24.23 26.81
CA VAL A 106 -1.76 23.82 27.04
C VAL A 106 -1.59 22.38 26.56
N ILE A 107 -2.45 21.46 26.99
CA ILE A 107 -2.38 20.02 26.63
C ILE A 107 -2.41 19.81 25.11
N LEU A 108 -3.35 20.48 24.42
CA LEU A 108 -3.44 20.41 22.97
C LEU A 108 -2.18 20.98 22.31
N SER A 109 -1.66 22.09 22.83
CA SER A 109 -0.41 22.69 22.33
C SER A 109 0.79 21.78 22.56
N VAL A 110 0.93 21.17 23.75
CA VAL A 110 1.97 20.18 24.06
C VAL A 110 1.86 18.98 23.13
N PHE A 111 0.64 18.49 22.89
CA PHE A 111 0.40 17.35 22.01
C PHE A 111 0.78 17.67 20.57
N LEU A 112 0.38 18.85 20.05
CA LEU A 112 0.76 19.29 18.71
C LEU A 112 2.26 19.54 18.59
N LEU A 113 2.90 20.10 19.62
CA LEU A 113 4.33 20.37 19.64
C LEU A 113 5.15 19.09 19.79
N ALA A 114 4.69 18.12 20.59
CA ALA A 114 5.26 16.78 20.65
C ALA A 114 5.10 16.02 19.33
N LEU A 115 3.95 16.18 18.65
CA LEU A 115 3.72 15.59 17.33
C LEU A 115 4.60 16.24 16.26
N ALA A 116 4.79 17.56 16.32
CA ALA A 116 5.70 18.32 15.47
C ALA A 116 7.17 17.95 15.70
N VAL A 117 7.60 17.87 16.97
CA VAL A 117 8.95 17.43 17.34
C VAL A 117 9.16 15.97 16.93
N LEU A 118 8.20 15.07 17.14
CA LEU A 118 8.29 13.69 16.64
C LEU A 118 8.38 13.63 15.11
N SER A 119 7.71 14.52 14.38
CA SER A 119 7.86 14.59 12.91
C SER A 119 9.21 15.15 12.46
N LEU A 120 9.80 16.10 13.21
CA LEU A 120 11.10 16.72 12.89
C LEU A 120 12.30 15.89 13.39
N SER A 121 12.14 15.15 14.49
CA SER A 121 13.17 14.25 15.04
C SER A 121 13.43 13.04 14.15
N ILE A 122 12.55 12.78 13.17
CA ILE A 122 12.74 11.76 12.14
C ILE A 122 13.80 12.21 11.11
N GLU A 123 14.17 13.50 11.07
CA GLU A 123 15.08 14.08 10.07
C GLU A 123 16.55 14.19 10.50
N TYR A 124 16.95 13.70 11.68
CA TYR A 124 18.34 13.74 12.13
C TYR A 124 18.86 12.37 12.55
N ASP A 125 19.24 11.56 11.55
CA ASP A 125 20.51 10.81 11.54
C ASP A 125 20.57 9.91 10.29
N THR A 126 20.83 10.51 9.14
CA THR A 126 21.45 9.83 7.98
C THR A 126 22.11 10.89 7.11
N ALA A 127 23.36 10.67 6.70
CA ALA A 127 24.08 11.49 5.73
C ALA A 127 23.15 11.83 4.56
N ILE A 128 22.90 13.11 4.28
CA ILE A 128 21.93 13.59 3.29
C ILE A 128 22.34 13.02 1.92
N PRO A 129 21.67 11.97 1.38
CA PRO A 129 21.85 11.65 -0.02
C PRO A 129 21.29 12.83 -0.81
N VAL A 130 21.94 13.21 -1.90
CA VAL A 130 21.42 14.27 -2.80
C VAL A 130 20.01 13.85 -3.21
N ALA A 131 19.00 14.53 -2.65
CA ALA A 131 17.61 14.14 -2.84
C ALA A 131 17.27 14.28 -4.33
N LYS A 132 17.03 13.16 -5.02
CA LYS A 132 16.59 13.16 -6.40
C LYS A 132 15.14 13.66 -6.43
N ASN A 133 14.85 14.64 -7.27
CA ASN A 133 13.48 15.13 -7.41
C ASN A 133 12.66 14.19 -8.30
N VAL A 134 11.36 14.09 -8.01
CA VAL A 134 10.38 13.39 -8.84
C VAL A 134 10.26 14.10 -10.17
N TYR A 135 10.39 13.36 -11.27
CA TYR A 135 10.20 13.90 -12.61
C TYR A 135 8.91 13.38 -13.25
N ILE A 136 7.94 14.28 -13.44
CA ILE A 136 6.67 13.94 -14.12
C ILE A 136 6.86 14.13 -15.63
N HIS A 137 7.05 13.03 -16.36
CA HIS A 137 7.12 13.03 -17.83
C HIS A 137 5.76 13.35 -18.48
N PRO A 138 5.68 13.79 -19.74
CA PRO A 138 4.40 14.04 -20.43
C PRO A 138 3.47 12.81 -20.46
N PRO A 139 2.13 12.97 -20.44
CA PRO A 139 1.21 11.83 -20.50
C PRO A 139 1.36 11.05 -21.80
N SER A 140 1.65 9.75 -21.68
CA SER A 140 1.88 8.83 -22.82
C SER A 140 1.09 7.53 -22.70
N ALA A 141 0.12 7.46 -21.78
CA ALA A 141 -0.63 6.25 -21.50
C ALA A 141 -1.66 5.93 -22.59
N ASP A 142 -1.76 4.66 -22.96
CA ASP A 142 -2.94 4.13 -23.65
C ASP A 142 -4.15 4.21 -22.72
N ARG A 143 -5.32 4.54 -23.28
CA ARG A 143 -6.54 4.78 -22.51
C ARG A 143 -7.74 4.09 -23.13
N ILE A 144 -8.59 3.58 -22.27
CA ILE A 144 -9.93 3.11 -22.61
C ILE A 144 -10.99 3.98 -21.93
N ILE A 145 -12.13 4.18 -22.59
CA ILE A 145 -13.29 4.87 -22.03
C ILE A 145 -14.18 3.83 -21.35
N LEU A 146 -14.47 4.04 -20.07
CA LEU A 146 -15.39 3.22 -19.29
C LEU A 146 -16.85 3.58 -19.59
N PRO A 147 -17.82 2.70 -19.30
CA PRO A 147 -19.24 2.97 -19.56
C PRO A 147 -19.79 4.24 -18.91
N ASP A 148 -19.16 4.72 -17.84
CA ASP A 148 -19.52 5.95 -17.13
C ASP A 148 -18.79 7.21 -17.64
N GLY A 149 -18.08 7.10 -18.77
CA GLY A 149 -17.37 8.20 -19.41
C GLY A 149 -15.98 8.50 -18.84
N ARG A 150 -15.53 7.79 -17.80
CA ARG A 150 -14.18 7.96 -17.26
C ARG A 150 -13.13 7.30 -18.16
N TYR A 151 -11.92 7.85 -18.18
CA TYR A 151 -10.77 7.20 -18.80
C TYR A 151 -10.05 6.30 -17.80
N MET A 152 -9.62 5.12 -18.26
CA MET A 152 -8.70 4.24 -17.55
C MET A 152 -7.42 4.11 -18.38
N ALA A 153 -6.29 4.45 -17.77
CA ALA A 153 -4.99 4.27 -18.38
C ALA A 153 -4.49 2.83 -18.17
N TYR A 154 -3.88 2.24 -19.19
CA TYR A 154 -3.36 0.87 -19.12
C TYR A 154 -2.07 0.72 -19.91
N ARG A 155 -1.38 -0.40 -19.66
CA ARG A 155 -0.18 -0.83 -20.36
C ARG A 155 -0.37 -2.28 -20.78
N GLU A 156 -0.20 -2.52 -22.06
CA GLU A 156 -0.22 -3.85 -22.66
C GLU A 156 1.21 -4.31 -22.98
N GLN A 157 1.51 -5.58 -22.73
CA GLN A 157 2.80 -6.21 -23.02
C GLN A 157 2.58 -7.65 -23.51
N GLY A 158 3.49 -8.15 -24.33
CA GLY A 158 3.43 -9.52 -24.84
C GLY A 158 2.61 -9.63 -26.13
N VAL A 159 1.84 -10.71 -26.24
CA VAL A 159 1.07 -11.03 -27.45
C VAL A 159 -0.24 -10.22 -27.49
N PRO A 160 -0.64 -9.70 -28.67
CA PRO A 160 -1.90 -8.97 -28.80
C PRO A 160 -3.12 -9.86 -28.57
N ALA A 161 -4.26 -9.23 -28.25
CA ALA A 161 -5.50 -9.89 -27.85
C ALA A 161 -6.04 -10.95 -28.81
N ASP A 162 -5.89 -10.73 -30.11
CA ASP A 162 -6.36 -11.60 -31.20
C ASP A 162 -5.55 -12.90 -31.33
N ARG A 163 -4.31 -12.88 -30.83
CA ARG A 163 -3.39 -14.02 -30.92
C ARG A 163 -3.11 -14.67 -29.56
N ALA A 164 -3.38 -13.97 -28.46
CA ALA A 164 -3.04 -14.46 -27.13
C ALA A 164 -3.83 -15.72 -26.74
N ARG A 165 -3.10 -16.73 -26.25
CA ARG A 165 -3.67 -17.94 -25.63
C ARG A 165 -4.25 -17.64 -24.25
N PHE A 166 -3.56 -16.77 -23.51
CA PHE A 166 -3.94 -16.39 -22.15
C PHE A 166 -3.87 -14.88 -21.99
N SER A 167 -4.79 -14.32 -21.23
CA SER A 167 -4.74 -12.91 -20.80
C SER A 167 -4.57 -12.83 -19.30
N ILE A 168 -3.52 -12.14 -18.85
CA ILE A 168 -3.25 -11.85 -17.45
C ILE A 168 -3.55 -10.37 -17.20
N ILE A 169 -4.42 -10.10 -16.23
CA ILE A 169 -4.69 -8.74 -15.75
C ILE A 169 -4.04 -8.59 -14.39
N ILE A 170 -3.12 -7.63 -14.26
CA ILE A 170 -2.40 -7.34 -13.01
C ILE A 170 -2.90 -6.00 -12.44
N PRO A 171 -3.66 -6.02 -11.33
CA PRO A 171 -3.79 -4.84 -10.50
C PRO A 171 -2.45 -4.59 -9.78
N HIS A 172 -1.90 -3.39 -9.92
CA HIS A 172 -0.67 -3.02 -9.23
C HIS A 172 -0.89 -2.88 -7.71
N SER A 173 0.17 -2.72 -6.92
CA SER A 173 0.10 -2.60 -5.45
C SER A 173 0.08 -1.14 -4.98
N PHE A 174 0.15 -0.93 -3.65
CA PHE A 174 0.12 0.41 -3.06
C PHE A 174 1.38 1.16 -3.45
N LEU A 175 1.24 2.45 -3.79
CA LEU A 175 2.34 3.29 -4.28
C LEU A 175 2.99 2.69 -5.54
N SER A 176 2.16 2.37 -6.53
CA SER A 176 2.58 1.75 -7.80
C SER A 176 1.63 2.19 -8.91
N SER A 177 1.90 1.81 -10.16
CA SER A 177 1.15 2.23 -11.34
C SER A 177 1.03 1.11 -12.39
N ARG A 178 0.39 1.40 -13.53
CA ARG A 178 0.39 0.53 -14.72
C ARG A 178 1.79 0.14 -15.22
N LEU A 179 2.84 0.88 -14.83
CA LEU A 179 4.21 0.59 -15.24
C LEU A 179 4.82 -0.60 -14.49
N SER A 180 4.22 -1.01 -13.36
CA SER A 180 4.78 -2.04 -12.48
C SER A 180 4.89 -3.41 -13.15
N GLY A 181 3.81 -3.86 -13.80
CA GLY A 181 3.70 -5.19 -14.41
C GLY A 181 4.28 -6.30 -13.51
N ILE A 182 5.09 -7.17 -14.11
CA ILE A 182 6.03 -8.05 -13.40
C ILE A 182 7.44 -7.53 -13.69
N PRO A 183 8.17 -6.99 -12.70
CA PRO A 183 9.46 -6.34 -12.95
C PRO A 183 10.50 -7.32 -13.48
N GLY A 184 11.15 -6.94 -14.59
CA GLY A 184 12.14 -7.77 -15.28
C GLY A 184 11.56 -8.88 -16.17
N LEU A 185 10.23 -8.98 -16.30
CA LEU A 185 9.61 -9.98 -17.16
C LEU A 185 9.99 -9.78 -18.62
N LYS A 186 10.58 -10.81 -19.22
CA LYS A 186 11.02 -10.78 -20.62
C LYS A 186 9.84 -10.93 -21.59
N ALA A 187 9.83 -10.09 -22.63
CA ALA A 187 8.85 -10.19 -23.71
C ALA A 187 8.89 -11.56 -24.42
N SER A 188 10.09 -12.16 -24.56
CA SER A 188 10.24 -13.50 -25.12
C SER A 188 9.50 -14.57 -24.32
N LEU A 189 9.43 -14.45 -22.99
CA LEU A 189 8.66 -15.39 -22.15
C LEU A 189 7.15 -15.22 -22.38
N LEU A 190 6.68 -13.97 -22.53
CA LEU A 190 5.29 -13.69 -22.89
C LEU A 190 4.93 -14.29 -24.25
N GLU A 191 5.80 -14.17 -25.25
CA GLU A 191 5.60 -14.76 -26.58
C GLU A 191 5.61 -16.29 -26.55
N GLU A 192 6.58 -16.88 -25.85
CA GLU A 192 6.74 -18.34 -25.71
C GLU A 192 5.51 -19.00 -25.08
N PHE A 193 4.88 -18.32 -24.10
CA PHE A 193 3.64 -18.77 -23.46
C PHE A 193 2.37 -18.28 -24.16
N GLY A 194 2.47 -17.32 -25.09
CA GLY A 194 1.33 -16.76 -25.80
C GLY A 194 0.46 -15.89 -24.90
N VAL A 195 1.09 -15.15 -23.99
CA VAL A 195 0.43 -14.38 -22.94
C VAL A 195 0.31 -12.91 -23.35
N ARG A 196 -0.90 -12.38 -23.21
CA ARG A 196 -1.19 -10.95 -23.15
C ARG A 196 -1.16 -10.49 -21.71
N LEU A 197 -0.29 -9.54 -21.38
CA LEU A 197 -0.20 -8.97 -20.06
C LEU A 197 -0.78 -7.55 -20.04
N LEU A 198 -1.79 -7.32 -19.22
CA LEU A 198 -2.44 -6.04 -19.02
C LEU A 198 -2.24 -5.55 -17.59
N THR A 199 -1.69 -4.36 -17.43
CA THR A 199 -1.64 -3.64 -16.14
C THR A 199 -2.36 -2.31 -16.33
N TYR A 200 -3.16 -1.87 -15.35
CA TYR A 200 -3.96 -0.65 -15.48
C TYR A 200 -3.83 0.21 -14.23
N ASP A 201 -3.98 1.53 -14.41
CA ASP A 201 -4.04 2.47 -13.30
C ASP A 201 -5.43 2.38 -12.67
N LEU A 202 -5.50 2.19 -11.35
CA LEU A 202 -6.81 2.16 -10.70
C LEU A 202 -7.38 3.59 -10.58
N PRO A 203 -8.72 3.73 -10.60
CA PRO A 203 -9.39 5.03 -10.64
C PRO A 203 -8.89 6.03 -9.58
N GLY A 204 -8.87 7.34 -9.88
CA GLY A 204 -8.52 8.39 -8.91
C GLY A 204 -7.05 8.47 -8.45
N PHE A 205 -6.18 7.67 -9.09
CA PHE A 205 -4.92 7.09 -8.61
C PHE A 205 -5.08 5.93 -7.65
N GLY A 206 -4.73 4.74 -8.11
CA GLY A 206 -4.15 3.71 -7.26
C GLY A 206 -4.90 3.47 -5.96
N TYR A 207 -6.22 3.31 -6.02
CA TYR A 207 -6.89 2.40 -5.09
C TYR A 207 -6.26 1.02 -5.30
N SER A 208 -5.01 0.74 -4.92
CA SER A 208 -4.65 -0.66 -4.78
C SER A 208 -3.71 -1.05 -3.69
N THR A 209 -4.17 -2.10 -3.08
CA THR A 209 -3.50 -3.28 -2.64
C THR A 209 -3.92 -4.28 -3.69
N GLY A 210 -2.98 -4.78 -4.51
CA GLY A 210 -3.31 -5.63 -5.65
C GLY A 210 -4.11 -6.88 -5.23
N SER A 211 -3.79 -7.41 -4.04
CA SER A 211 -4.50 -8.57 -3.48
C SER A 211 -5.97 -8.28 -3.16
N VAL A 212 -6.32 -7.10 -2.65
CA VAL A 212 -7.73 -6.76 -2.33
C VAL A 212 -8.58 -6.76 -3.59
N HIS A 213 -8.02 -6.29 -4.70
CA HIS A 213 -8.68 -6.26 -6.00
C HIS A 213 -8.79 -7.66 -6.60
N ALA A 214 -7.76 -8.50 -6.44
CA ALA A 214 -7.83 -9.91 -6.81
C ALA A 214 -8.90 -10.65 -6.00
N TRP A 215 -8.96 -10.46 -4.67
CA TRP A 215 -9.99 -11.05 -3.82
C TRP A 215 -11.40 -10.59 -4.22
N ALA A 216 -11.57 -9.31 -4.53
CA ALA A 216 -12.84 -8.77 -4.99
C ALA A 216 -13.24 -9.35 -6.37
N ALA A 217 -12.29 -9.48 -7.30
CA ALA A 217 -12.55 -10.08 -8.60
C ALA A 217 -13.03 -11.53 -8.48
N LEU A 218 -12.35 -12.33 -7.63
CA LEU A 218 -12.76 -13.69 -7.30
C LEU A 218 -14.18 -13.77 -6.70
N ARG A 219 -14.63 -12.72 -6.00
CA ARG A 219 -15.97 -12.68 -5.40
C ARG A 219 -17.05 -12.23 -6.37
N TYR A 220 -16.78 -11.20 -7.17
CA TYR A 220 -17.80 -10.45 -7.90
C TYR A 220 -17.90 -10.79 -9.38
N ILE A 221 -16.85 -11.35 -9.97
CA ILE A 221 -16.83 -11.79 -11.38
C ILE A 221 -16.21 -13.21 -11.53
N PRO A 222 -16.56 -14.18 -10.66
CA PRO A 222 -15.91 -15.49 -10.63
C PRO A 222 -16.00 -16.25 -11.96
N ASP A 223 -17.11 -16.06 -12.68
CA ASP A 223 -17.42 -16.67 -13.99
C ASP A 223 -16.60 -16.09 -15.15
N ARG A 224 -15.94 -14.94 -14.94
CA ARG A 224 -15.08 -14.30 -15.93
C ARG A 224 -13.60 -14.58 -15.75
N LEU A 225 -13.23 -15.36 -14.72
CA LEU A 225 -11.85 -15.59 -14.34
C LEU A 225 -11.50 -17.07 -14.50
N ALA A 226 -10.44 -17.35 -15.27
CA ALA A 226 -9.92 -18.71 -15.40
C ALA A 226 -9.18 -19.20 -14.14
N GLY A 227 -8.66 -18.27 -13.32
CA GLY A 227 -7.85 -18.56 -12.14
C GLY A 227 -7.34 -17.27 -11.49
N ALA A 228 -6.64 -17.39 -10.37
CA ALA A 228 -5.91 -16.29 -9.75
C ALA A 228 -4.50 -16.72 -9.32
N ALA A 229 -3.53 -15.82 -9.52
CA ALA A 229 -2.17 -15.95 -9.06
C ALA A 229 -1.83 -14.73 -8.19
N MET A 230 -1.34 -14.95 -6.98
CA MET A 230 -1.01 -13.88 -6.04
C MET A 230 0.35 -14.10 -5.42
N PHE A 231 1.12 -13.03 -5.27
CA PHE A 231 2.38 -13.05 -4.55
C PHE A 231 2.18 -12.35 -3.20
N ALA A 232 2.40 -13.08 -2.12
CA ALA A 232 2.23 -12.65 -0.72
C ALA A 232 1.00 -11.73 -0.54
N PRO A 233 -0.22 -12.25 -0.77
CA PRO A 233 -1.42 -11.42 -0.80
C PRO A 233 -1.72 -10.82 0.57
N MET A 234 -1.76 -9.50 0.64
CA MET A 234 -2.26 -8.79 1.81
C MET A 234 -3.71 -9.18 2.09
N VAL A 235 -4.02 -9.35 3.37
CA VAL A 235 -5.37 -9.52 3.91
C VAL A 235 -5.62 -8.49 5.00
N ASN A 236 -6.87 -8.25 5.38
CA ASN A 236 -7.18 -7.33 6.45
C ASN A 236 -6.57 -7.84 7.78
N PRO A 237 -5.59 -7.14 8.40
CA PRO A 237 -4.95 -7.58 9.64
C PRO A 237 -5.87 -7.46 10.88
N TYR A 238 -7.08 -6.92 10.70
CA TYR A 238 -8.15 -6.84 11.68
C TYR A 238 -9.31 -7.81 11.38
N ASP A 239 -9.15 -8.75 10.43
CA ASP A 239 -10.20 -9.70 10.09
C ASP A 239 -10.63 -10.52 11.33
N SER A 240 -11.94 -10.60 11.56
CA SER A 240 -12.53 -11.29 12.70
C SER A 240 -12.28 -12.79 12.69
N LEU A 241 -12.03 -13.39 11.52
CA LEU A 241 -11.74 -14.81 11.37
C LEU A 241 -10.29 -15.15 11.76
N MET A 242 -9.41 -14.16 11.95
CA MET A 242 -8.02 -14.42 12.35
C MET A 242 -7.91 -14.83 13.83
N ASN A 243 -7.18 -15.92 14.06
CA ASN A 243 -6.85 -16.35 15.40
C ASN A 243 -5.78 -15.43 16.04
N ARG A 244 -5.48 -15.66 17.32
CA ARG A 244 -4.52 -14.80 18.06
C ARG A 244 -3.10 -14.97 17.55
N GLY A 245 -2.70 -16.19 17.16
CA GLY A 245 -1.35 -16.49 16.67
C GLY A 245 -1.08 -15.83 15.31
N GLU A 246 -2.02 -15.92 14.38
CA GLU A 246 -1.95 -15.28 13.06
C GLU A 246 -1.85 -13.76 13.21
N ARG A 247 -2.72 -13.15 14.04
CA ARG A 247 -2.63 -11.72 14.33
C ARG A 247 -1.28 -11.36 14.94
N TYR A 248 -0.85 -12.08 15.97
CA TYR A 248 0.44 -11.81 16.60
C TYR A 248 1.59 -11.89 15.58
N GLY A 249 1.64 -12.94 14.75
CA GLY A 249 2.69 -13.13 13.74
C GLY A 249 2.71 -12.05 12.66
N ILE A 250 1.55 -11.49 12.30
CA ILE A 250 1.45 -10.32 11.41
C ILE A 250 1.99 -9.08 12.11
N TRP A 251 1.39 -8.74 13.26
CA TRP A 251 1.64 -7.47 13.93
C TRP A 251 3.07 -7.42 14.50
N GLU A 252 3.64 -8.50 15.04
CA GLU A 252 4.99 -8.51 15.61
C GLU A 252 6.05 -8.06 14.59
N LYS A 253 5.95 -8.50 13.33
CA LYS A 253 6.93 -8.21 12.27
C LYS A 253 6.93 -6.76 11.80
N TRP A 254 5.85 -6.02 12.03
CA TRP A 254 5.71 -4.65 11.55
C TRP A 254 6.30 -3.60 12.49
N THR A 255 6.90 -2.57 11.89
CA THR A 255 7.44 -1.41 12.59
C THR A 255 6.36 -0.68 13.38
N ARG A 256 6.75 0.02 14.46
CA ARG A 256 5.81 0.85 15.24
C ARG A 256 5.13 1.92 14.37
N LYS A 257 5.89 2.53 13.45
CA LYS A 257 5.36 3.52 12.49
C LYS A 257 4.31 2.90 11.58
N ARG A 258 4.56 1.73 10.99
CA ARG A 258 3.56 1.03 10.16
C ARG A 258 2.29 0.69 10.95
N LYS A 259 2.44 0.15 12.16
CA LYS A 259 1.29 -0.14 13.05
C LYS A 259 0.44 1.10 13.31
N PHE A 260 1.09 2.22 13.59
CA PHE A 260 0.44 3.51 13.79
C PHE A 260 -0.28 4.00 12.53
N MET A 261 0.33 3.84 11.34
CA MET A 261 -0.32 4.19 10.07
C MET A 261 -1.59 3.34 9.82
N TYR A 262 -1.58 2.04 10.10
CA TYR A 262 -2.76 1.18 10.00
C TYR A 262 -3.85 1.56 11.02
N PHE A 263 -3.45 1.95 12.23
CA PHE A 263 -4.37 2.50 13.22
C PHE A 263 -5.02 3.80 12.74
N LEU A 264 -4.23 4.73 12.16
CA LEU A 264 -4.74 5.96 11.58
C LEU A 264 -5.68 5.68 10.40
N ALA A 265 -5.32 4.78 9.49
CA ALA A 265 -6.20 4.35 8.40
C ALA A 265 -7.56 3.90 8.93
N ARG A 266 -7.57 3.12 10.02
CA ARG A 266 -8.81 2.57 10.59
C ARG A 266 -9.63 3.58 11.39
N ARG A 267 -9.00 4.51 12.11
CA ARG A 267 -9.69 5.39 13.08
C ARG A 267 -9.77 6.85 12.67
N PHE A 268 -8.75 7.35 12.00
CA PHE A 268 -8.56 8.76 11.70
C PHE A 268 -7.93 8.98 10.31
N PRO A 269 -8.53 8.46 9.22
CA PRO A 269 -7.89 8.39 7.91
C PRO A 269 -7.52 9.76 7.32
N LYS A 270 -8.26 10.83 7.69
CA LYS A 270 -7.96 12.19 7.24
C LYS A 270 -6.54 12.66 7.61
N PHE A 271 -5.95 12.13 8.67
CA PHE A 271 -4.59 12.50 9.10
C PHE A 271 -3.50 11.86 8.24
N LEU A 272 -3.79 10.75 7.54
CA LEU A 272 -2.82 10.09 6.65
C LEU A 272 -2.35 11.00 5.51
N SER A 273 -3.23 11.89 5.02
CA SER A 273 -2.89 12.89 4.00
C SER A 273 -1.67 13.73 4.37
N TYR A 274 -1.54 14.09 5.65
CA TYR A 274 -0.38 14.84 6.13
C TYR A 274 0.90 14.02 5.99
N PHE A 275 0.89 12.77 6.47
CA PHE A 275 2.05 11.88 6.41
C PHE A 275 2.47 11.56 4.97
N TYR A 276 1.52 11.35 4.06
CA TYR A 276 1.84 11.06 2.65
C TYR A 276 2.45 12.28 1.95
N ARG A 277 1.98 13.49 2.25
CA ARG A 277 2.59 14.75 1.76
C ARG A 277 4.03 14.95 2.23
N GLN A 278 4.37 14.46 3.41
CA GLN A 278 5.74 14.51 3.93
C GLN A 278 6.62 13.35 3.44
N SER A 279 6.07 12.34 2.77
CA SER A 279 6.82 11.18 2.26
C SER A 279 6.86 11.14 0.73
N PHE A 280 6.19 10.18 0.10
CA PHE A 280 6.23 9.95 -1.35
C PHE A 280 5.49 11.01 -2.17
N LEU A 281 4.69 11.89 -1.54
CA LEU A 281 4.09 13.06 -2.20
C LEU A 281 4.89 14.35 -1.95
N SER A 282 6.08 14.28 -1.35
CA SER A 282 6.94 15.45 -1.10
C SER A 282 7.58 16.02 -2.37
N GLY A 283 7.50 15.29 -3.49
CA GLY A 283 8.19 15.64 -4.74
C GLY A 283 9.66 15.22 -4.77
N LYS A 284 10.14 14.52 -3.74
CA LYS A 284 11.48 13.90 -3.68
C LYS A 284 11.35 12.40 -3.78
N HIS A 285 12.36 11.74 -4.36
CA HIS A 285 12.56 10.30 -4.30
C HIS A 285 13.15 9.88 -2.96
N GLY A 286 12.90 8.64 -2.59
CA GLY A 286 13.36 8.04 -1.34
C GLY A 286 13.18 6.53 -1.35
N GLN A 287 13.84 5.87 -0.40
CA GLN A 287 13.77 4.42 -0.31
C GLN A 287 12.37 3.94 0.09
N ILE A 288 11.91 2.89 -0.58
CA ILE A 288 10.56 2.32 -0.39
C ILE A 288 10.31 1.89 1.06
N ASP A 289 11.30 1.28 1.70
CA ASP A 289 11.18 0.76 3.06
C ASP A 289 11.06 1.89 4.10
N GLN A 290 11.76 3.01 3.88
CA GLN A 290 11.63 4.19 4.74
C GLN A 290 10.25 4.86 4.61
N TRP A 291 9.78 5.03 3.37
CA TRP A 291 8.50 5.67 3.08
C TRP A 291 7.29 4.85 3.52
N LEU A 292 7.32 3.56 3.26
CA LEU A 292 6.26 2.63 3.64
C LEU A 292 6.47 2.02 5.03
N ALA A 293 7.52 2.45 5.75
CA ALA A 293 7.90 1.99 7.08
C ALA A 293 7.99 0.45 7.17
N LEU A 294 8.57 -0.16 6.14
CA LEU A 294 8.69 -1.60 5.99
C LEU A 294 9.84 -2.13 6.83
N THR A 295 9.72 -3.40 7.23
CA THR A 295 10.86 -4.20 7.65
C THR A 295 11.15 -5.16 6.51
N LEU A 296 12.41 -5.25 6.09
CA LEU A 296 12.81 -6.10 4.97
C LEU A 296 13.59 -7.33 5.43
N GLY A 297 13.44 -8.41 4.67
CA GLY A 297 14.33 -9.57 4.71
C GLY A 297 15.72 -9.20 4.18
N ARG A 298 16.71 -10.10 4.35
CA ARG A 298 18.07 -9.84 3.85
C ARG A 298 18.12 -9.73 2.33
N ARG A 299 17.44 -10.63 1.62
CA ARG A 299 17.39 -10.62 0.15
C ARG A 299 16.63 -9.40 -0.38
N ASP A 300 15.49 -9.05 0.23
CA ASP A 300 14.73 -7.86 -0.19
C ASP A 300 15.57 -6.60 0.00
N ARG A 301 16.32 -6.49 1.10
CA ARG A 301 17.23 -5.35 1.31
C ARG A 301 18.27 -5.24 0.19
N ALA A 302 18.93 -6.36 -0.13
CA ALA A 302 19.91 -6.38 -1.21
C ALA A 302 19.29 -6.02 -2.57
N LEU A 303 18.05 -6.46 -2.84
CA LEU A 303 17.34 -6.12 -4.06
C LEU A 303 17.02 -4.61 -4.15
N ILE A 304 16.51 -4.00 -3.07
CA ILE A 304 16.13 -2.58 -3.13
C ILE A 304 17.34 -1.63 -3.21
N GLU A 305 18.53 -2.11 -2.86
CA GLU A 305 19.81 -1.41 -2.99
C GLU A 305 20.39 -1.53 -4.42
N ASP A 306 19.84 -2.41 -5.27
CA ASP A 306 20.25 -2.58 -6.66
C ASP A 306 19.82 -1.37 -7.52
N PRO A 307 20.72 -0.76 -8.32
CA PRO A 307 20.39 0.36 -9.19
C PRO A 307 19.26 0.08 -10.19
N ILE A 308 19.13 -1.15 -10.69
CA ILE A 308 18.08 -1.56 -11.62
C ILE A 308 16.71 -1.49 -10.94
N TYR A 309 16.66 -1.95 -9.68
CA TYR A 309 15.45 -1.84 -8.87
C TYR A 309 15.13 -0.37 -8.57
N GLU A 310 16.14 0.41 -8.18
CA GLU A 310 15.96 1.83 -7.87
C GLU A 310 15.37 2.61 -9.05
N GLU A 311 15.92 2.43 -10.26
CA GLU A 311 15.43 3.09 -11.47
C GLU A 311 13.98 2.68 -11.79
N PHE A 312 13.69 1.37 -11.73
CA PHE A 312 12.34 0.86 -11.92
C PHE A 312 11.35 1.47 -10.93
N TRP A 313 11.71 1.46 -9.64
CA TRP A 313 10.86 1.95 -8.56
C TRP A 313 10.60 3.44 -8.68
N GLN A 314 11.62 4.25 -8.95
CA GLN A 314 11.47 5.69 -9.10
C GLN A 314 10.50 6.03 -10.24
N ARG A 315 10.60 5.34 -11.37
CA ARG A 315 9.69 5.54 -12.51
C ARG A 315 8.26 5.13 -12.20
N ASP A 316 8.07 4.04 -11.47
CA ASP A 316 6.75 3.56 -11.06
C ASP A 316 6.10 4.51 -10.04
N VAL A 317 6.88 5.01 -9.09
CA VAL A 317 6.43 6.03 -8.13
C VAL A 317 6.04 7.31 -8.83
N GLU A 318 6.89 7.84 -9.71
CA GLU A 318 6.63 9.06 -10.50
C GLU A 318 5.28 8.98 -11.22
N GLU A 319 5.00 7.82 -11.82
CA GLU A 319 3.72 7.59 -12.46
C GLU A 319 2.59 7.53 -11.43
N SER A 320 2.76 6.79 -10.33
CA SER A 320 1.74 6.59 -9.30
C SER A 320 1.32 7.88 -8.57
N ILE A 321 2.19 8.89 -8.49
CA ILE A 321 1.91 10.14 -7.76
C ILE A 321 1.55 11.31 -8.69
N ARG A 322 1.43 11.06 -9.99
CA ARG A 322 1.31 12.11 -11.03
C ARG A 322 0.15 13.10 -10.84
N GLN A 323 -1.00 12.73 -10.27
CA GLN A 323 -2.08 13.71 -9.97
C GLN A 323 -1.82 14.48 -8.67
N GLY A 324 -0.85 14.06 -7.83
CA GLY A 324 -0.54 14.68 -6.54
C GLY A 324 -1.69 14.59 -5.53
N ASN A 325 -2.65 13.70 -5.74
CA ASN A 325 -3.86 13.61 -4.92
C ASN A 325 -3.71 12.62 -3.76
N ALA A 326 -3.47 13.13 -2.56
CA ALA A 326 -3.35 12.31 -1.35
C ALA A 326 -4.63 11.51 -1.02
N LYS A 327 -5.82 11.97 -1.44
CA LYS A 327 -7.10 11.32 -1.10
C LYS A 327 -7.13 9.86 -1.55
N ALA A 328 -6.62 9.59 -2.74
CA ALA A 328 -6.64 8.25 -3.33
C ALA A 328 -5.81 7.24 -2.50
N PHE A 329 -4.61 7.64 -2.09
CA PHE A 329 -3.75 6.85 -1.20
C PHE A 329 -4.37 6.63 0.18
N VAL A 330 -5.08 7.62 0.72
CA VAL A 330 -5.81 7.47 1.99
C VAL A 330 -6.92 6.45 1.86
N GLU A 331 -7.71 6.52 0.79
CA GLU A 331 -8.80 5.56 0.56
C GLU A 331 -8.25 4.14 0.39
N GLU A 332 -7.09 3.98 -0.24
CA GLU A 332 -6.45 2.68 -0.36
C GLU A 332 -5.94 2.12 0.97
N ALA A 333 -5.29 2.95 1.78
CA ALA A 333 -4.86 2.54 3.10
C ALA A 333 -6.06 2.13 3.98
N VAL A 334 -7.20 2.80 3.81
CA VAL A 334 -8.47 2.44 4.46
C VAL A 334 -8.98 1.08 3.99
N LEU A 335 -8.89 0.77 2.69
CA LEU A 335 -9.32 -0.52 2.15
C LEU A 335 -8.57 -1.70 2.79
N GLN A 336 -7.28 -1.55 3.08
CA GLN A 336 -6.49 -2.61 3.74
C GLN A 336 -6.99 -2.97 5.16
N VAL A 337 -7.69 -2.07 5.84
CA VAL A 337 -8.11 -2.24 7.24
C VAL A 337 -9.62 -2.29 7.42
N SER A 338 -10.37 -2.18 6.33
CA SER A 338 -11.84 -2.16 6.30
C SER A 338 -12.44 -3.53 6.06
N ASN A 339 -13.70 -3.71 6.42
CA ASN A 339 -14.48 -4.86 5.98
C ASN A 339 -14.89 -4.62 4.52
N TRP A 340 -14.61 -5.58 3.63
CA TRP A 340 -14.82 -5.44 2.19
C TRP A 340 -16.27 -5.75 1.75
N GLY A 341 -17.16 -6.05 2.69
CA GLY A 341 -18.52 -6.50 2.40
C GLY A 341 -18.60 -7.98 2.01
N PHE A 342 -17.46 -8.66 1.97
CA PHE A 342 -17.34 -10.11 1.87
C PHE A 342 -16.12 -10.57 2.69
N SER A 343 -16.09 -11.85 3.02
CA SER A 343 -14.99 -12.53 3.68
C SER A 343 -14.32 -13.51 2.73
N LEU A 344 -13.07 -13.90 3.00
CA LEU A 344 -12.41 -14.95 2.23
C LEU A 344 -13.18 -16.29 2.31
N ALA A 345 -13.96 -16.53 3.37
CA ALA A 345 -14.78 -17.73 3.47
C ALA A 345 -15.89 -17.78 2.42
N ASP A 346 -16.33 -16.63 1.88
CA ASP A 346 -17.35 -16.54 0.83
C ASP A 346 -16.82 -17.01 -0.53
N LEU A 347 -15.50 -17.14 -0.68
CA LEU A 347 -14.87 -17.68 -1.88
C LEU A 347 -14.86 -19.21 -1.88
N LYS A 348 -15.13 -19.85 -0.74
CA LYS A 348 -15.25 -21.31 -0.66
C LYS A 348 -16.36 -21.78 -1.58
N LEU A 349 -16.10 -22.89 -2.26
CA LEU A 349 -17.16 -23.58 -2.96
C LEU A 349 -18.20 -24.07 -1.96
N GLN A 350 -19.43 -23.58 -2.09
CA GLN A 350 -20.57 -24.01 -1.30
C GLN A 350 -21.72 -24.34 -2.24
N LYS A 351 -22.42 -25.44 -1.95
CA LYS A 351 -23.66 -25.75 -2.63
C LYS A 351 -24.70 -24.72 -2.20
N LYS A 352 -25.32 -24.02 -3.17
CA LYS A 352 -26.37 -23.05 -2.87
C LYS A 352 -27.52 -23.78 -2.20
N GLN A 353 -27.77 -23.50 -0.92
CA GLN A 353 -28.92 -24.09 -0.24
C GLN A 353 -30.19 -23.48 -0.81
N THR A 354 -30.94 -24.29 -1.55
CA THR A 354 -32.30 -23.95 -1.98
C THR A 354 -33.18 -23.86 -0.73
N GLY A 355 -33.76 -22.68 -0.47
CA GLY A 355 -34.56 -22.45 0.73
C GLY A 355 -35.71 -23.46 0.86
N LYS A 356 -36.00 -23.92 2.08
CA LYS A 356 -37.11 -24.83 2.38
C LYS A 356 -38.45 -24.10 2.22
N GLY A 357 -39.01 -24.08 1.02
CA GLY A 357 -40.32 -23.49 0.74
C GLY A 357 -41.00 -24.14 -0.46
N ILE A 358 -42.33 -24.22 -0.42
CA ILE A 358 -43.17 -24.85 -1.47
C ILE A 358 -42.88 -24.25 -2.85
N LEU A 359 -42.58 -22.95 -2.92
CA LEU A 359 -42.21 -22.22 -4.15
C LEU A 359 -40.90 -22.74 -4.78
N ASN A 360 -39.91 -23.11 -3.97
CA ASN A 360 -38.65 -23.69 -4.45
C ASN A 360 -38.83 -25.15 -4.89
N LEU A 361 -39.75 -25.89 -4.26
CA LEU A 361 -40.12 -27.25 -4.68
C LEU A 361 -40.72 -27.23 -6.09
N ILE A 362 -41.67 -26.32 -6.33
CA ILE A 362 -42.30 -26.12 -7.65
C ILE A 362 -41.26 -25.71 -8.70
N LYS A 363 -40.32 -24.82 -8.34
CA LYS A 363 -39.21 -24.42 -9.23
C LYS A 363 -38.29 -25.60 -9.58
N PHE A 364 -37.95 -26.44 -8.60
CA PHE A 364 -37.15 -27.66 -8.79
C PHE A 364 -37.82 -28.65 -9.75
N PHE A 365 -39.14 -28.84 -9.64
CA PHE A 365 -39.90 -29.71 -10.54
C PHE A 365 -40.01 -29.16 -11.98
N LEU A 366 -40.03 -27.84 -12.15
CA LEU A 366 -40.20 -27.20 -13.46
C LEU A 366 -38.90 -26.99 -14.23
N SER A 367 -37.77 -26.73 -13.56
CA SER A 367 -36.54 -26.29 -14.24
C SER A 367 -35.49 -27.36 -14.49
N GLY A 368 -35.65 -28.58 -13.99
CA GLY A 368 -34.53 -29.52 -13.93
C GLY A 368 -33.47 -29.05 -12.94
N SER A 369 -32.82 -29.98 -12.24
CA SER A 369 -31.91 -29.68 -11.16
C SER A 369 -30.52 -29.28 -11.68
N GLU A 370 -30.31 -28.01 -12.00
CA GLU A 370 -28.93 -27.49 -12.03
C GLU A 370 -28.48 -27.21 -10.59
N GLU A 371 -27.46 -27.94 -10.15
CA GLU A 371 -26.84 -27.70 -8.85
C GLU A 371 -26.06 -26.38 -8.92
N GLU A 372 -26.67 -25.32 -8.38
CA GLU A 372 -26.04 -24.01 -8.34
C GLU A 372 -24.99 -23.98 -7.20
N TYR A 373 -23.73 -23.69 -7.53
CA TYR A 373 -22.64 -23.53 -6.56
C TYR A 373 -22.33 -22.03 -6.39
N THR A 374 -22.01 -21.62 -5.17
CA THR A 374 -21.49 -20.28 -4.87
C THR A 374 -20.01 -20.38 -4.50
N GLY A 375 -19.21 -19.37 -4.84
CA GLY A 375 -17.77 -19.32 -4.58
C GLY A 375 -16.96 -19.28 -5.87
N PHE A 376 -15.64 -19.46 -5.75
CA PHE A 376 -14.74 -19.51 -6.90
C PHE A 376 -14.31 -20.95 -7.21
N LEU A 377 -14.51 -21.36 -8.46
CA LEU A 377 -14.19 -22.72 -8.94
C LEU A 377 -12.77 -22.85 -9.52
N GLY A 378 -12.18 -21.73 -9.98
CA GLY A 378 -10.88 -21.75 -10.62
C GLY A 378 -9.72 -21.98 -9.62
N PRO A 379 -8.53 -22.34 -10.13
CA PRO A 379 -7.34 -22.47 -9.32
C PRO A 379 -6.93 -21.11 -8.71
N ILE A 380 -6.53 -21.13 -7.44
CA ILE A 380 -5.91 -20.00 -6.75
C ILE A 380 -4.49 -20.42 -6.37
N HIS A 381 -3.48 -19.75 -6.90
CA HIS A 381 -2.08 -19.97 -6.55
C HIS A 381 -1.55 -18.79 -5.73
N ILE A 382 -0.88 -19.09 -4.63
CA ILE A 382 -0.28 -18.12 -3.73
C ILE A 382 1.20 -18.44 -3.56
N TRP A 383 2.08 -17.55 -3.99
CA TRP A 383 3.50 -17.64 -3.68
C TRP A 383 3.80 -16.81 -2.43
N GLN A 384 4.52 -17.38 -1.47
CA GLN A 384 4.86 -16.71 -0.22
C GLN A 384 6.34 -16.90 0.10
N GLY A 385 7.07 -15.79 0.15
CA GLY A 385 8.41 -15.74 0.72
C GLY A 385 8.38 -16.04 2.22
N MET A 386 9.19 -17.00 2.67
CA MET A 386 9.22 -17.38 4.10
C MET A 386 10.01 -16.39 4.97
N ASP A 387 10.84 -15.54 4.34
CA ASP A 387 11.55 -14.42 4.98
C ASP A 387 10.82 -13.07 4.77
N ASP A 388 9.60 -13.10 4.23
CA ASP A 388 8.78 -11.91 4.01
C ASP A 388 8.38 -11.25 5.34
N LYS A 389 8.71 -9.97 5.47
CA LYS A 389 8.36 -9.11 6.61
C LYS A 389 7.41 -7.97 6.24
N VAL A 390 7.15 -7.78 4.95
CA VAL A 390 6.18 -6.83 4.41
C VAL A 390 4.77 -7.42 4.54
N VAL A 391 4.59 -8.64 4.06
CA VAL A 391 3.39 -9.48 4.21
C VAL A 391 3.83 -10.79 4.88
N PRO A 392 3.86 -10.84 6.22
CA PRO A 392 4.37 -11.99 6.94
C PRO A 392 3.63 -13.28 6.58
N PRO A 393 4.30 -14.46 6.57
CA PRO A 393 3.67 -15.75 6.25
C PRO A 393 2.39 -16.06 7.03
N SER A 394 2.23 -15.50 8.23
CA SER A 394 1.00 -15.61 9.02
C SER A 394 -0.27 -15.10 8.32
N MET A 395 -0.15 -14.18 7.35
CA MET A 395 -1.26 -13.80 6.48
C MET A 395 -1.65 -14.94 5.54
N THR A 396 -0.68 -15.59 4.93
CA THR A 396 -0.90 -16.74 4.05
C THR A 396 -1.37 -17.97 4.85
N ASP A 397 -0.90 -18.16 6.08
CA ASP A 397 -1.42 -19.21 6.97
C ASP A 397 -2.91 -19.00 7.27
N PHE A 398 -3.32 -17.75 7.51
CA PHE A 398 -4.73 -17.38 7.64
C PHE A 398 -5.51 -17.67 6.35
N VAL A 399 -4.99 -17.26 5.19
CA VAL A 399 -5.63 -17.53 3.90
C VAL A 399 -5.78 -19.03 3.67
N HIS A 400 -4.74 -19.83 3.88
CA HIS A 400 -4.77 -21.28 3.68
C HIS A 400 -5.75 -21.97 4.64
N ARG A 401 -5.86 -21.52 5.90
CA ARG A 401 -6.85 -22.04 6.84
C ARG A 401 -8.28 -21.70 6.40
N VAL A 402 -8.51 -20.49 5.89
CA VAL A 402 -9.83 -20.04 5.44
C VAL A 402 -10.15 -20.55 4.04
N LEU A 403 -9.18 -20.79 3.17
CA LEU A 403 -9.32 -21.25 1.80
C LEU A 403 -8.33 -22.39 1.52
N PRO A 404 -8.61 -23.61 2.00
CA PRO A 404 -7.72 -24.76 1.81
C PRO A 404 -7.55 -25.18 0.35
N SER A 405 -8.43 -24.73 -0.56
CA SER A 405 -8.33 -24.97 -2.00
C SER A 405 -7.26 -24.11 -2.68
N ALA A 406 -6.73 -23.07 -2.02
CA ALA A 406 -5.64 -22.27 -2.56
C ALA A 406 -4.32 -23.05 -2.47
N ALA A 407 -3.65 -23.20 -3.61
CA ALA A 407 -2.33 -23.82 -3.71
C ALA A 407 -1.26 -22.83 -3.21
N VAL A 408 -0.65 -23.13 -2.06
CA VAL A 408 0.39 -22.28 -1.46
C VAL A 408 1.78 -22.80 -1.80
N HIS A 409 2.52 -22.00 -2.57
CA HIS A 409 3.92 -22.19 -2.94
C HIS A 409 4.81 -21.44 -1.94
N LYS A 410 5.34 -22.17 -0.95
CA LYS A 410 6.25 -21.60 0.05
C LYS A 410 7.65 -21.51 -0.54
N LEU A 411 8.23 -20.32 -0.47
CA LEU A 411 9.54 -20.00 -1.05
C LEU A 411 10.56 -19.80 0.08
N PRO A 412 11.41 -20.81 0.36
CA PRO A 412 12.42 -20.71 1.41
C PRO A 412 13.38 -19.57 1.13
N TYR A 413 13.77 -18.83 2.17
CA TYR A 413 14.75 -17.73 2.13
C TYR A 413 14.34 -16.50 1.31
N GLU A 414 13.24 -16.54 0.55
CA GLU A 414 12.76 -15.41 -0.24
C GLU A 414 11.93 -14.43 0.59
N GLY A 415 12.02 -13.15 0.23
CA GLY A 415 11.28 -12.05 0.82
C GLY A 415 10.01 -11.70 0.03
N HIS A 416 9.53 -10.47 0.19
CA HIS A 416 8.34 -9.94 -0.48
C HIS A 416 8.55 -9.64 -1.96
N PHE A 417 9.76 -9.24 -2.35
CA PHE A 417 10.04 -8.78 -3.71
C PHE A 417 10.91 -9.76 -4.48
N THR A 418 11.82 -10.46 -3.81
CA THR A 418 12.97 -11.14 -4.43
C THR A 418 12.66 -12.27 -5.39
N TYR A 419 11.54 -12.98 -5.23
CA TYR A 419 11.16 -14.04 -6.18
C TYR A 419 10.40 -13.49 -7.40
N LEU A 420 9.72 -12.36 -7.25
CA LEU A 420 8.90 -11.78 -8.31
C LEU A 420 9.67 -10.76 -9.17
N TYR A 421 10.73 -10.14 -8.65
CA TYR A 421 11.42 -9.04 -9.30
C TYR A 421 12.72 -9.52 -9.94
N PHE A 422 12.90 -9.22 -11.23
CA PHE A 422 14.14 -9.43 -11.98
C PHE A 422 14.72 -10.86 -11.91
N CYS A 423 13.83 -11.87 -11.83
CA CYS A 423 14.22 -13.28 -11.80
C CYS A 423 13.58 -14.05 -12.97
N ASP A 424 14.31 -14.19 -14.06
CA ASP A 424 13.84 -14.89 -15.27
C ASP A 424 13.37 -16.32 -14.99
N GLU A 425 14.16 -17.06 -14.20
CA GLU A 425 13.85 -18.45 -13.86
C GLU A 425 12.60 -18.53 -12.98
N CYS A 426 12.44 -17.61 -12.03
CA CYS A 426 11.26 -17.53 -11.18
C CYS A 426 10.01 -17.20 -12.01
N HIS A 427 10.10 -16.27 -12.96
CA HIS A 427 9.00 -15.94 -13.87
C HIS A 427 8.59 -17.14 -14.72
N ARG A 428 9.57 -17.87 -15.28
CA ARG A 428 9.32 -19.10 -16.04
C ARG A 428 8.65 -20.15 -15.17
N GLN A 429 9.07 -20.34 -13.93
CA GLN A 429 8.45 -21.30 -13.00
C GLN A 429 7.00 -20.92 -12.68
N ILE A 430 6.72 -19.64 -12.45
CA ILE A 430 5.35 -19.13 -12.25
C ILE A 430 4.51 -19.44 -13.50
N PHE A 431 4.98 -19.09 -14.69
CA PHE A 431 4.24 -19.28 -15.93
C PHE A 431 4.03 -20.76 -16.25
N THR A 432 5.04 -21.60 -16.03
CA THR A 432 4.92 -23.06 -16.18
C THR A 432 3.89 -23.64 -15.21
N THR A 433 3.84 -23.13 -13.97
CA THR A 433 2.85 -23.55 -12.98
C THR A 433 1.43 -23.15 -13.39
N LEU A 434 1.26 -21.97 -13.97
CA LEU A 434 -0.05 -21.42 -14.33
C LEU A 434 -0.59 -21.95 -15.67
N PHE A 435 0.29 -22.15 -16.65
CA PHE A 435 -0.09 -22.42 -18.04
C PHE A 435 0.43 -23.75 -18.58
N GLY A 436 1.24 -24.48 -17.81
CA GLY A 436 1.86 -25.73 -18.25
C GLY A 436 3.06 -25.49 -19.16
N THR A 437 3.33 -26.45 -20.06
CA THR A 437 4.50 -26.39 -20.95
C THR A 437 4.36 -25.27 -21.98
N PRO A 438 5.40 -24.46 -22.22
CA PRO A 438 5.39 -23.46 -23.30
C PRO A 438 5.14 -24.11 -24.66
N GLN A 439 4.31 -23.48 -25.48
CA GLN A 439 3.96 -23.97 -26.82
C GLN A 439 4.76 -23.26 -27.93
N GLY A 440 5.73 -22.43 -27.55
CA GLY A 440 6.54 -21.64 -28.47
C GLY A 440 5.82 -20.39 -29.01
N PRO A 441 6.55 -19.57 -29.77
CA PRO A 441 6.00 -18.37 -30.39
C PRO A 441 4.89 -18.74 -31.38
N LEU A 442 3.86 -17.89 -31.44
CA LEU A 442 2.75 -18.11 -32.35
C LEU A 442 3.20 -17.94 -33.81
N PRO A 443 2.73 -18.80 -34.73
CA PRO A 443 3.09 -18.68 -36.14
C PRO A 443 2.67 -17.29 -36.64
N VAL A 444 3.62 -16.58 -37.25
CA VAL A 444 3.33 -15.35 -37.98
C VAL A 444 2.65 -15.79 -39.27
N ASN A 445 1.36 -15.47 -39.43
CA ASN A 445 0.67 -15.64 -40.71
C ASN A 445 1.25 -14.66 -41.74
N ASN A 446 2.42 -14.98 -42.28
CA ASN A 446 2.92 -14.42 -43.53
C ASN A 446 2.54 -15.38 -44.67
N THR A 447 1.24 -15.51 -44.92
CA THR A 447 0.70 -16.10 -46.14
C THR A 447 -0.31 -15.13 -46.73
N ILE A 448 0.22 -14.08 -47.36
CA ILE A 448 -0.37 -13.68 -48.63
C ILE A 448 0.15 -14.74 -49.60
N GLU A 449 -0.66 -15.76 -49.84
CA GLU A 449 -0.46 -16.66 -50.98
C GLU A 449 -0.56 -15.79 -52.23
N VAL A 450 0.59 -15.36 -52.75
CA VAL A 450 0.68 -14.95 -54.14
C VAL A 450 0.55 -16.22 -54.93
N GLU A 451 -0.66 -16.49 -55.40
CA GLU A 451 -0.99 -17.51 -56.37
C GLU A 451 -0.15 -17.25 -57.64
N GLN A 452 1.04 -17.84 -57.71
CA GLN A 452 1.82 -17.94 -58.94
C GLN A 452 1.28 -19.13 -59.72
N THR A 453 0.28 -18.89 -60.56
CA THR A 453 -0.04 -19.79 -61.67
C THR A 453 1.17 -19.92 -62.60
N PRO A 454 1.68 -21.13 -62.89
CA PRO A 454 2.73 -21.31 -63.88
C PRO A 454 2.10 -21.27 -65.28
N LEU A 455 2.48 -20.27 -66.07
CA LEU A 455 2.24 -20.23 -67.51
C LEU A 455 3.54 -20.70 -68.19
N ASP A 456 3.62 -22.01 -68.43
CA ASP A 456 4.51 -22.55 -69.44
C ASP A 456 3.85 -22.43 -70.83
N ASP A 457 4.72 -22.19 -71.81
CA ASP A 457 4.53 -22.30 -73.27
C ASP A 457 3.75 -21.21 -74.02
N ILE A 458 4.48 -20.16 -74.42
CA ILE A 458 4.43 -19.68 -75.82
C ILE A 458 5.85 -19.35 -76.31
N GLN A 459 6.40 -20.21 -77.17
CA GLN A 459 7.52 -19.93 -78.07
C GLN A 459 7.04 -19.08 -79.26
N VAL A 460 7.63 -17.91 -79.52
CA VAL A 460 7.79 -17.28 -80.86
C VAL A 460 9.02 -16.34 -80.77
N GLN A 461 10.21 -16.78 -81.19
CA GLN A 461 10.86 -16.55 -82.49
C GLN A 461 11.30 -15.10 -82.72
N GLU A 462 12.61 -14.86 -82.59
CA GLU A 462 13.32 -13.68 -83.11
C GLU A 462 13.17 -13.61 -84.63
N ASP A 463 12.78 -12.44 -85.13
CA ASP A 463 13.17 -11.98 -86.46
C ASP A 463 13.50 -10.49 -86.40
N ALA A 464 14.70 -10.18 -86.89
CA ALA A 464 15.27 -8.85 -87.00
C ALA A 464 14.70 -8.11 -88.23
N SER A 465 14.43 -6.81 -88.11
CA SER A 465 14.65 -5.86 -89.21
C SER A 465 14.50 -4.39 -88.77
N THR A 466 15.65 -3.70 -88.83
CA THR A 466 15.91 -2.37 -89.41
C THR A 466 15.06 -1.13 -89.09
N GLN A 467 15.83 -0.09 -88.73
CA GLN A 467 15.81 1.30 -89.22
C GLN A 467 15.01 2.38 -88.47
N ASP A 468 15.80 3.31 -87.92
CA ASP A 468 15.71 4.78 -88.05
C ASP A 468 14.32 5.41 -88.07
N ASP A 469 14.04 6.31 -87.13
CA ASP A 469 14.10 7.73 -87.49
C ASP A 469 14.22 8.68 -86.28
N PHE A 470 14.87 9.81 -86.58
CA PHE A 470 15.04 11.01 -85.79
C PHE A 470 13.71 11.66 -85.36
N ARG A 471 13.63 12.23 -84.14
CA ARG A 471 13.67 13.69 -83.90
C ARG A 471 13.41 14.07 -82.43
N THR A 472 14.14 15.11 -82.05
CA THR A 472 13.99 16.06 -80.94
C THR A 472 12.54 16.45 -80.61
N ASP A 473 12.21 16.51 -79.31
CA ASP A 473 12.22 17.74 -78.51
C ASP A 473 12.32 17.42 -77.00
#